data_AF-A0AAX1U8N9-F1
#
_entry.id   AF-A0AAX1U8N9-F1
#
_cell.length_a   1.000
_cell.length_b   1.000
_cell.length_c   1.000
_cell.angle_alpha   90.00
_cell.angle_beta   90.00
_cell.angle_gamma   90.00
#
_symmetry.space_group_name_H-M   'P 1'
#
loop_
_entity.id
_entity.type
_entity.pdbx_description
1 polymer ?
#
loop_
_entity_poly.entity_id
_entity_poly.type
_entity_poly.pdbx_seq_one_letter_code
_entity_poly.pdbx_strand_id
1 'polypeptide(L)'
;MEKKTLNKLLENALKTDCIQIIYELLKLNPEGEELINDWYEKNDQKRKEEAQDAEFINLWDERILPTVMAFNEYGGGDYREEDDAIFLLWELSKMGKEKNISWNARKMVMDSMMEQYAIGNSGFEDMLYEIASGFCDTEEEIVYFEEL
;
A
#
# COMPACT_ATOMS: atom_id res chain seq x y z
N MET A 1 16.97 10.82 34.19
CA MET A 1 16.90 9.34 34.20
C MET A 1 17.20 8.85 32.80
N GLU A 2 18.00 7.80 32.62
CA GLU A 2 18.32 7.28 31.28
C GLU A 2 17.20 6.41 30.70
N LYS A 3 17.03 6.42 29.37
CA LYS A 3 16.02 5.63 28.66
C LYS A 3 16.10 4.13 28.98
N LYS A 4 17.31 3.58 29.11
CA LYS A 4 17.52 2.16 29.41
C LYS A 4 16.98 1.77 30.79
N THR A 5 17.18 2.63 31.78
CA THR A 5 16.65 2.44 33.14
C THR A 5 15.13 2.55 33.15
N LEU A 6 14.58 3.52 32.41
CA LEU A 6 13.14 3.68 32.28
C LEU A 6 12.47 2.47 31.62
N ASN A 7 13.07 1.93 30.54
CA ASN A 7 12.58 0.72 29.86
C ASN A 7 12.49 -0.48 30.80
N LYS A 8 13.49 -0.66 31.67
CA LYS A 8 13.49 -1.73 32.66
C LYS A 8 12.43 -1.53 33.75
N LEU A 9 12.16 -0.29 34.15
CA LEU A 9 11.12 0.02 35.14
C LEU A 9 9.70 -0.16 34.58
N LEU A 10 9.52 0.01 33.27
CA LEU A 10 8.24 -0.12 32.57
C LEU A 10 8.04 -1.48 31.89
N GLU A 11 8.96 -2.43 32.09
CA GLU A 11 8.99 -3.71 31.38
C GLU A 11 7.68 -4.52 31.49
N ASN A 12 6.98 -4.39 32.62
CA ASN A 12 5.70 -5.06 32.89
C ASN A 12 4.53 -4.09 33.05
N ALA A 13 4.70 -2.82 32.67
CA ALA A 13 3.66 -1.82 32.82
C ALA A 13 2.47 -2.15 31.92
N LEU A 14 1.26 -2.13 32.48
CA LEU A 14 0.05 -2.25 31.69
C LEU A 14 -0.20 -0.95 30.93
N LYS A 15 -1.02 -1.02 29.87
CA LYS A 15 -1.43 0.17 29.10
C LYS A 15 -2.02 1.27 30.01
N THR A 16 -2.81 0.87 31.01
CA THR A 16 -3.41 1.79 31.99
C THR A 16 -2.35 2.50 32.84
N ASP A 17 -1.29 1.79 33.23
CA ASP A 17 -0.20 2.38 34.01
C ASP A 17 0.57 3.40 33.16
N CYS A 18 0.85 3.07 31.90
CA CYS A 18 1.49 3.99 30.96
C CYS A 18 0.64 5.25 30.73
N ILE A 19 -0.67 5.12 30.55
CA ILE A 19 -1.58 6.26 30.40
C ILE A 19 -1.55 7.14 31.64
N GLN A 20 -1.61 6.55 32.84
CA GLN A 20 -1.58 7.31 34.08
C GLN A 20 -0.25 8.06 34.26
N ILE A 21 0.88 7.40 33.96
CA ILE A 21 2.21 8.03 34.03
C ILE A 21 2.31 9.19 33.05
N ILE A 22 1.86 9.01 31.81
CA ILE A 22 1.84 10.07 30.80
C ILE A 22 0.95 11.23 31.26
N TYR A 23 -0.24 10.94 31.78
CA TYR A 23 -1.16 11.97 32.30
C TYR A 23 -0.54 12.82 33.40
N GLU A 24 0.12 12.21 34.39
CA GLU A 24 0.81 12.96 35.44
C GLU A 24 2.00 13.76 34.91
N LEU A 25 2.71 13.26 33.88
CA LEU A 25 3.80 14.00 33.24
C LEU A 25 3.29 15.22 32.45
N LEU A 26 2.17 15.10 31.75
CA LEU A 26 1.54 16.20 31.00
C LEU A 26 1.09 17.35 31.91
N LYS A 27 0.60 17.04 33.11
CA LYS A 27 0.27 18.09 34.11
C LYS A 27 1.47 18.94 34.50
N LEU A 28 2.68 18.37 34.43
CA LEU A 28 3.93 19.02 34.82
C LEU A 28 4.65 19.66 33.62
N ASN A 29 4.36 19.21 32.40
CA ASN A 29 4.93 19.75 31.18
C ASN A 29 3.89 19.80 30.03
N PRO A 30 3.29 20.97 29.77
CA PRO A 30 2.32 21.16 28.69
C PRO A 30 2.88 20.88 27.29
N GLU A 31 4.18 21.06 27.07
CA GLU A 31 4.85 20.76 25.78
C GLU A 31 4.80 19.27 25.44
N GLY A 32 4.57 18.41 26.44
CA GLY A 32 4.35 16.98 26.21
C GLY A 32 3.06 16.66 25.45
N GLU A 33 2.07 17.56 25.47
CA GLU A 33 0.81 17.38 24.75
C GLU A 33 1.01 17.52 23.24
N GLU A 34 1.86 18.46 22.82
CA GLU A 34 2.26 18.64 21.42
C GLU A 34 2.96 17.38 20.88
N LEU A 35 3.88 16.80 21.64
CA LEU A 35 4.54 15.53 21.28
C LEU A 35 3.57 14.35 21.10
N ILE A 36 2.49 14.29 21.88
CA ILE A 36 1.48 13.23 21.75
C ILE A 36 0.60 13.47 20.54
N ASN A 37 0.21 14.72 20.29
CA ASN A 37 -0.57 15.11 19.12
C ASN A 37 0.22 14.85 17.83
N ASP A 38 1.49 15.25 17.77
CA ASP A 38 2.39 14.97 16.64
C ASP A 38 2.52 13.47 16.39
N TRP A 39 2.70 12.68 17.46
CA TRP A 39 2.78 11.22 17.35
C TRP A 39 1.45 10.64 16.85
N TYR A 40 0.32 11.13 17.35
CA TYR A 40 -1.01 10.68 16.97
C TYR A 40 -1.30 10.99 15.49
N GLU A 41 -1.11 12.23 15.06
CA GLU A 41 -1.31 12.65 13.68
C GLU A 41 -0.43 11.86 12.71
N LYS A 42 0.85 11.69 13.06
CA LYS A 42 1.79 10.90 12.25
C LYS A 42 1.38 9.42 12.15
N ASN A 43 0.93 8.80 13.23
CA ASN A 43 0.51 7.40 13.21
C ASN A 43 -0.87 7.20 12.58
N ASP A 44 -1.78 8.17 12.69
CA ASP A 44 -3.05 8.16 11.99
C ASP A 44 -2.84 8.25 10.48
N GLN A 45 -1.96 9.15 10.04
CA GLN A 45 -1.57 9.28 8.65
C GLN A 45 -0.92 8.00 8.11
N LYS A 46 0.04 7.41 8.85
CA LYS A 46 0.66 6.12 8.47
C LYS A 46 -0.36 4.99 8.35
N ARG A 47 -1.34 4.93 9.27
CA ARG A 47 -2.42 3.92 9.20
C ARG A 47 -3.34 4.12 8.01
N LYS A 48 -3.62 5.36 7.63
CA LYS A 48 -4.37 5.69 6.42
C LYS A 48 -3.61 5.25 5.17
N GLU A 49 -2.32 5.55 5.09
CA GLU A 49 -1.44 5.09 4.01
C GLU A 49 -1.41 3.56 3.93
N GLU A 50 -1.22 2.86 5.06
CA GLU A 50 -1.25 1.38 5.10
C GLU A 50 -2.60 0.80 4.66
N ALA A 51 -3.71 1.45 5.01
CA ALA A 51 -5.04 1.03 4.58
C ALA A 51 -5.25 1.26 3.08
N GLN A 52 -4.75 2.36 2.52
CA GLN A 52 -4.80 2.65 1.08
C GLN A 52 -3.93 1.68 0.28
N ASP A 53 -2.74 1.35 0.78
CA ASP A 53 -1.88 0.31 0.21
C ASP A 53 -2.58 -1.05 0.18
N ALA A 54 -3.21 -1.44 1.28
CA ALA A 54 -3.97 -2.68 1.35
C ALA A 54 -5.17 -2.70 0.39
N GLU A 55 -5.90 -1.59 0.26
CA GLU A 55 -7.00 -1.45 -0.69
C GLU A 55 -6.52 -1.59 -2.15
N PHE A 56 -5.40 -0.94 -2.48
CA PHE A 56 -4.78 -1.00 -3.80
C PHE A 56 -4.32 -2.43 -4.15
N ILE A 57 -3.63 -3.11 -3.23
CA ILE A 57 -3.20 -4.50 -3.43
C ILE A 57 -4.42 -5.43 -3.57
N ASN A 58 -5.42 -5.30 -2.69
CA ASN A 58 -6.62 -6.13 -2.75
C ASN A 58 -7.43 -5.91 -4.04
N LEU A 59 -7.46 -4.69 -4.59
CA LEU A 59 -8.10 -4.43 -5.88
C LEU A 59 -7.43 -5.26 -6.99
N TRP A 60 -6.10 -5.34 -6.99
CA TRP A 60 -5.38 -6.22 -7.92
C TRP A 60 -5.62 -7.71 -7.61
N ASP A 61 -5.21 -8.18 -6.43
CA ASP A 61 -5.14 -9.60 -6.09
C ASP A 61 -6.51 -10.29 -6.10
N GLU A 62 -7.54 -9.62 -5.57
CA GLU A 62 -8.85 -10.26 -5.33
C GLU A 62 -9.85 -9.99 -6.46
N ARG A 63 -9.67 -8.92 -7.23
CA ARG A 63 -10.68 -8.48 -8.22
C ARG A 63 -10.20 -8.48 -9.67
N ILE A 64 -8.93 -8.21 -9.93
CA ILE A 64 -8.41 -8.10 -11.30
C ILE A 64 -7.65 -9.38 -11.69
N LEU A 65 -6.69 -9.79 -10.84
CA LEU A 65 -5.80 -10.91 -11.11
C LEU A 65 -6.55 -12.22 -11.46
N PRO A 66 -7.65 -12.61 -10.77
CA PRO A 66 -8.36 -13.84 -11.12
C PRO A 66 -8.90 -13.83 -12.55
N THR A 67 -9.41 -12.70 -13.02
CA THR A 67 -9.92 -12.55 -14.39
C THR A 67 -8.78 -12.55 -15.40
N VAL A 68 -7.68 -11.82 -15.12
CA VAL A 68 -6.50 -11.82 -15.99
C VAL A 68 -5.91 -13.23 -16.12
N MET A 69 -5.80 -13.97 -15.02
CA MET A 69 -5.31 -15.35 -15.02
C MET A 69 -6.23 -16.28 -15.82
N ALA A 70 -7.55 -16.17 -15.65
CA ALA A 70 -8.51 -16.95 -16.42
C ALA A 70 -8.40 -16.61 -17.92
N PHE A 71 -8.32 -15.34 -18.27
CA PHE A 71 -8.17 -14.91 -19.65
C PHE A 71 -6.84 -15.41 -20.25
N ASN A 72 -5.75 -15.36 -19.48
CA ASN A 72 -4.47 -15.96 -19.87
C ASN A 72 -4.57 -17.48 -20.10
N GLU A 73 -5.35 -18.20 -19.29
CA GLU A 73 -5.56 -19.64 -19.46
C GLU A 73 -6.38 -19.97 -20.71
N TYR A 74 -7.42 -19.19 -21.01
CA TYR A 74 -8.40 -19.51 -22.07
C TYR A 74 -8.23 -18.71 -23.37
N GLY A 75 -7.33 -17.72 -23.42
CA GLY A 75 -7.16 -16.84 -24.58
C GLY A 75 -8.19 -15.71 -24.66
N GLY A 76 -8.65 -15.22 -23.51
CA GLY A 76 -9.77 -14.28 -23.36
C GLY A 76 -10.97 -14.88 -22.60
N GLY A 77 -12.09 -14.14 -22.58
CA GLY A 77 -13.30 -14.54 -21.85
C GLY A 77 -14.57 -13.88 -22.38
N ASP A 78 -15.63 -13.83 -21.56
CA ASP A 78 -16.88 -13.17 -21.94
C ASP A 78 -16.70 -11.65 -22.01
N TYR A 79 -17.36 -11.00 -22.97
CA TYR A 79 -17.26 -9.54 -23.16
C TYR A 79 -17.60 -8.73 -21.90
N ARG A 80 -18.51 -9.22 -21.06
CA ARG A 80 -18.85 -8.53 -19.80
C ARG A 80 -17.74 -8.63 -18.76
N GLU A 81 -17.08 -9.79 -18.68
CA GLU A 81 -15.94 -9.97 -17.77
C GLU A 81 -14.75 -9.13 -18.25
N GLU A 82 -14.57 -9.00 -19.56
CA GLU A 82 -13.58 -8.11 -20.17
C GLU A 82 -13.86 -6.63 -19.84
N ASP A 83 -15.09 -6.16 -20.07
CA ASP A 83 -15.50 -4.78 -19.74
C ASP A 83 -15.32 -4.47 -18.25
N ASP A 84 -15.70 -5.40 -17.37
CA ASP A 84 -15.52 -5.26 -15.92
C ASP A 84 -14.02 -5.21 -15.55
N ALA A 85 -13.19 -6.08 -16.13
CA ALA A 85 -11.74 -6.07 -15.90
C ALA A 85 -11.08 -4.77 -16.36
N ILE A 86 -11.47 -4.26 -17.54
CA ILE A 86 -10.99 -2.98 -18.07
C ILE A 86 -11.35 -1.82 -17.13
N PHE A 87 -12.59 -1.80 -16.63
CA PHE A 87 -13.01 -0.78 -15.67
C PHE A 87 -12.16 -0.82 -14.40
N LEU A 88 -11.92 -2.01 -13.84
CA LEU A 88 -11.13 -2.18 -12.63
C LEU A 88 -9.64 -1.84 -12.84
N LEU A 89 -9.07 -2.22 -13.99
CA LEU A 89 -7.72 -1.83 -14.37
C LEU A 89 -7.58 -0.30 -14.47
N TRP A 90 -8.60 0.39 -14.98
CA TRP A 90 -8.63 1.85 -14.99
C TRP A 90 -8.69 2.46 -13.58
N GLU A 91 -9.53 1.91 -12.69
CA GLU A 91 -9.58 2.32 -11.27
C GLU A 91 -8.21 2.12 -10.59
N LEU A 92 -7.59 0.96 -10.79
CA LEU A 92 -6.27 0.64 -10.26
C LEU A 92 -5.20 1.63 -10.79
N SER A 93 -5.21 1.91 -12.09
CA SER A 93 -4.29 2.89 -12.71
C SER A 93 -4.42 4.27 -12.07
N LYS A 94 -5.66 4.71 -11.83
CA LYS A 94 -5.94 5.98 -11.18
C LYS A 94 -5.44 5.99 -9.74
N MET A 95 -5.72 4.94 -8.97
CA MET A 95 -5.24 4.83 -7.58
C MET A 95 -3.72 4.84 -7.50
N GLY A 96 -3.03 4.08 -8.35
CA GLY A 96 -1.56 4.00 -8.35
C GLY A 96 -0.86 5.31 -8.74
N LYS A 97 -1.52 6.15 -9.56
CA LYS A 97 -1.03 7.49 -9.95
C LYS A 97 -1.32 8.57 -8.90
N GLU A 98 -2.32 8.38 -8.04
CA GLU A 98 -2.63 9.28 -6.94
C GLU A 98 -1.68 8.99 -5.75
N LYS A 99 -0.86 9.98 -5.39
CA LYS A 99 0.41 9.86 -4.64
C LYS A 99 0.37 9.40 -3.17
N ASN A 100 -0.65 8.66 -2.77
CA ASN A 100 -0.75 8.10 -1.41
C ASN A 100 -0.41 6.60 -1.33
N ILE A 101 -0.28 5.92 -2.47
CA ILE A 101 0.15 4.52 -2.49
C ILE A 101 1.67 4.47 -2.33
N SER A 102 2.19 3.61 -1.45
CA SER A 102 3.62 3.44 -1.27
C SER A 102 4.26 2.74 -2.48
N TRP A 103 5.54 3.02 -2.71
CA TRP A 103 6.30 2.32 -3.75
C TRP A 103 6.26 0.80 -3.57
N ASN A 104 6.34 0.30 -2.34
CA ASN A 104 6.28 -1.15 -2.10
C ASN A 104 4.96 -1.76 -2.58
N ALA A 105 3.82 -1.10 -2.32
CA ALA A 105 2.53 -1.57 -2.78
C ALA A 105 2.42 -1.51 -4.31
N ARG A 106 2.83 -0.39 -4.92
CA ARG A 106 2.89 -0.26 -6.39
C ARG A 106 3.75 -1.34 -7.04
N LYS A 107 4.97 -1.55 -6.51
CA LYS A 107 5.92 -2.54 -6.98
C LYS A 107 5.39 -3.96 -6.89
N MET A 108 4.72 -4.34 -5.79
CA MET A 108 4.13 -5.68 -5.65
C MET A 108 3.09 -5.95 -6.75
N VAL A 109 2.18 -5.01 -6.97
CA VAL A 109 1.16 -5.11 -8.02
C VAL A 109 1.82 -5.10 -9.41
N MET A 110 2.81 -4.24 -9.62
CA MET A 110 3.57 -4.14 -10.87
C MET A 110 4.29 -5.45 -11.22
N ASP A 111 5.01 -6.05 -10.27
CA ASP A 111 5.73 -7.31 -10.48
C ASP A 111 4.73 -8.41 -10.89
N SER A 112 3.62 -8.54 -10.17
CA SER A 112 2.55 -9.51 -10.51
C SER A 112 1.89 -9.22 -11.87
N MET A 113 1.68 -7.96 -12.20
CA MET A 113 1.14 -7.53 -13.49
C MET A 113 2.07 -7.91 -14.64
N MET A 114 3.38 -7.74 -14.46
CA MET A 114 4.37 -8.11 -15.47
C MET A 114 4.54 -9.62 -15.62
N GLU A 115 4.34 -10.41 -14.56
CA GLU A 115 4.22 -11.87 -14.67
C GLU A 115 3.06 -12.27 -15.58
N GLN A 116 1.90 -11.61 -15.47
CA GLN A 116 0.75 -11.87 -16.33
C GLN A 116 0.96 -11.39 -17.77
N TYR A 117 1.59 -10.22 -17.94
CA TYR A 117 1.98 -9.70 -19.25
C TYR A 117 2.89 -10.69 -20.00
N ALA A 118 3.86 -11.29 -19.30
CA ALA A 118 4.79 -12.24 -19.89
C ALA A 118 4.13 -13.55 -20.38
N ILE A 119 2.96 -13.92 -19.82
CA ILE A 119 2.16 -15.05 -20.33
C ILE A 119 1.55 -14.68 -21.70
N GLY A 120 1.08 -13.44 -21.86
CA GLY A 120 0.77 -12.83 -23.15
C GLY A 120 -0.38 -13.49 -23.90
N ASN A 121 -1.45 -13.86 -23.20
CA ASN A 121 -2.61 -14.53 -23.80
C ASN A 121 -3.97 -14.00 -23.28
N SER A 122 -3.99 -12.95 -22.47
CA SER A 122 -5.23 -12.44 -21.89
C SER A 122 -5.94 -11.43 -22.78
N GLY A 123 -5.22 -10.77 -23.69
CA GLY A 123 -5.72 -9.63 -24.46
C GLY A 123 -5.65 -8.30 -23.70
N PHE A 124 -5.03 -8.30 -22.50
CA PHE A 124 -4.84 -7.09 -21.69
C PHE A 124 -3.40 -6.58 -21.73
N GLU A 125 -2.52 -7.19 -22.53
CA GLU A 125 -1.07 -6.97 -22.46
C GLU A 125 -0.69 -5.49 -22.56
N ASP A 126 -1.25 -4.77 -23.54
CA ASP A 126 -0.99 -3.34 -23.72
C ASP A 126 -1.41 -2.53 -22.48
N MET A 127 -2.57 -2.85 -21.90
CA MET A 127 -3.09 -2.17 -20.71
C MET A 127 -2.27 -2.49 -19.46
N LEU A 128 -1.87 -3.75 -19.27
CA LEU A 128 -1.00 -4.16 -18.16
C LEU A 128 0.33 -3.42 -18.24
N TYR A 129 0.95 -3.35 -19.41
CA TYR A 129 2.20 -2.62 -19.59
C TYR A 129 2.05 -1.11 -19.35
N GLU A 130 1.02 -0.48 -19.91
CA GLU A 130 0.74 0.96 -19.73
C GLU A 130 0.47 1.33 -18.26
N ILE A 131 -0.22 0.46 -17.52
CA ILE A 131 -0.51 0.69 -16.10
C ILE A 131 0.75 0.50 -15.26
N ALA A 132 1.46 -0.61 -15.46
CA ALA A 132 2.68 -0.94 -14.73
C ALA A 132 3.75 0.17 -14.88
N SER A 133 4.04 0.58 -16.12
CA SER A 133 4.95 1.71 -16.39
C SER A 133 4.46 3.02 -15.76
N GLY A 134 3.15 3.23 -15.70
CA GLY A 134 2.50 4.38 -15.08
C GLY A 134 2.58 4.44 -13.54
N PHE A 135 3.07 3.39 -12.88
CA PHE A 135 3.29 3.37 -11.42
C PHE A 135 4.66 3.94 -11.00
N CYS A 136 5.57 4.16 -11.95
CA CYS A 136 6.89 4.70 -11.65
C CYS A 136 6.85 6.23 -11.59
N ASP A 137 7.28 6.81 -10.48
CA ASP A 137 7.37 8.26 -10.25
C ASP A 137 8.82 8.78 -10.34
N THR A 138 9.79 7.93 -10.01
CA THR A 138 11.22 8.27 -9.90
C THR A 138 12.08 7.55 -10.93
N GLU A 139 13.28 8.05 -11.18
CA GLU A 139 14.23 7.43 -12.13
C GLU A 139 14.63 6.02 -11.66
N GLU A 140 14.80 5.80 -10.36
CA GLU A 140 15.10 4.48 -9.80
C GLU A 140 13.97 3.47 -10.01
N GLU A 141 12.71 3.91 -9.90
CA GLU A 141 11.54 3.06 -10.17
C GLU A 141 11.42 2.74 -11.67
N ILE A 142 11.71 3.70 -12.55
CA ILE A 142 11.72 3.50 -14.01
C ILE A 142 12.80 2.47 -14.38
N VAL A 143 14.03 2.63 -13.89
CA VAL A 143 15.12 1.68 -14.13
C VAL A 143 14.73 0.29 -13.64
N TYR A 144 14.10 0.19 -12.47
CA TYR A 144 13.60 -1.08 -11.97
C TYR A 144 12.57 -1.71 -12.92
N PHE A 145 11.62 -0.95 -13.44
CA PHE A 145 10.63 -1.44 -14.40
C PHE A 145 11.25 -1.91 -15.72
N GLU A 146 12.26 -1.19 -16.23
CA GLU A 146 12.97 -1.55 -17.46
C GLU A 146 13.80 -2.84 -17.33
N GLU A 147 14.08 -3.30 -16.10
CA GLU A 147 14.82 -4.53 -15.81
C GLU A 147 13.93 -5.77 -15.58
N LEU A 148 12.59 -5.61 -15.56
CA LEU A 148 11.61 -6.70 -15.45
C LEU A 148 11.43 -7.47 -16.76
#